data_AF-X1TIW9-F1
#
_entry.id   AF-X1TIW9-F1
#
_cell.length_a   1.000
_cell.length_b   1.000
_cell.length_c   1.000
_cell.angle_alpha   90.00
_cell.angle_beta   90.00
_cell.angle_gamma   90.00
#
_symmetry.space_group_name_H-M   'P 1'
#
loop_
_entity.id
_entity.type
_entity.pdbx_description
1 polymer ?
#
loop_
_entity_poly.entity_id
_entity_poly.type
_entity_poly.pdbx_seq_one_letter_code
_entity_poly.pdbx_strand_id
1 'polypeptide(L)'
;MIELQPGDIFATRGSGLLGWLSRRLMEPETGRYHFGIILQKWQDDYLILESISKGLSVGRLSFYKDADIKFYRVDCDEDLREAAPLELTRWGEKPL
;
A
#
# COMPACT_ATOMS: atom_id res chain seq x y z
N MET A 1 14.31 -1.22 14.39
CA MET A 1 13.55 -0.70 13.23
C MET A 1 12.95 -1.92 12.55
N ILE A 2 11.63 -1.96 12.32
CA ILE A 2 11.01 -3.12 11.66
C ILE A 2 11.42 -3.05 10.18
N GLU A 3 12.05 -4.11 9.66
CA GLU A 3 12.37 -4.21 8.24
C GLU A 3 11.11 -4.62 7.46
N LEU A 4 10.76 -3.81 6.46
CA LEU A 4 9.60 -4.06 5.61
C LEU A 4 9.91 -5.19 4.64
N GLN A 5 8.91 -6.04 4.41
CA GLN A 5 9.00 -7.20 3.52
C GLN A 5 8.05 -7.03 2.34
N PRO A 6 8.34 -7.65 1.18
CA PRO A 6 7.35 -7.83 0.12
C PRO A 6 6.03 -8.35 0.69
N GLY A 7 4.93 -7.74 0.26
CA GLY A 7 3.59 -8.10 0.74
C GLY A 7 3.13 -7.35 2.00
N ASP A 8 4.00 -6.62 2.69
CA ASP A 8 3.55 -5.71 3.76
C ASP A 8 2.67 -4.60 3.16
N ILE A 9 1.65 -4.19 3.90
CA ILE A 9 0.70 -3.16 3.46
C ILE A 9 1.07 -1.84 4.14
N PHE A 10 1.10 -0.75 3.38
CA PHE A 10 1.16 0.60 3.94
C PHE A 10 -0.19 1.29 3.79
N ALA A 11 -0.53 2.15 4.75
CA ALA A 11 -1.71 3.00 4.64
C ALA A 11 -1.44 4.42 5.14
N THR A 12 -1.86 5.41 4.36
CA THR A 12 -1.69 6.82 4.72
C THR A 12 -2.95 7.38 5.37
N ARG A 13 -2.76 8.29 6.32
CA ARG A 13 -3.87 8.99 6.98
C ARG A 13 -4.39 10.10 6.09
N GLY A 14 -5.72 10.19 5.97
CA GLY A 14 -6.36 11.29 5.26
C GLY A 14 -6.29 12.57 6.07
N SER A 15 -5.91 13.67 5.43
CA SER A 15 -5.99 15.00 6.01
C SER A 15 -7.27 15.74 5.55
N GLY A 16 -7.74 16.66 6.38
CA GLY A 16 -8.89 17.52 6.06
C GLY A 16 -10.17 16.76 5.70
N LEU A 17 -10.85 17.22 4.64
CA LEU A 17 -12.14 16.72 4.19
C LEU A 17 -12.10 15.25 3.76
N LEU A 18 -11.01 14.81 3.12
CA LEU A 18 -10.83 13.41 2.69
C LEU A 18 -10.73 12.47 3.89
N GLY A 19 -9.98 12.87 4.92
CA GLY A 19 -9.88 12.09 6.17
C GLY A 19 -11.19 12.01 6.95
N TRP A 20 -12.03 13.04 6.87
CA TRP A 20 -13.36 13.04 7.47
C TRP A 20 -14.35 12.15 6.69
N LEU A 21 -14.35 12.25 5.36
CA LEU A 21 -15.21 11.44 4.47
C LEU A 21 -14.88 9.94 4.62
N SER A 22 -13.60 9.59 4.59
CA SER A 22 -13.14 8.19 4.72
C SER A 22 -13.65 7.53 6.00
N ARG A 23 -13.66 8.24 7.14
CA ARG A 23 -14.18 7.70 8.41
C ARG A 23 -15.68 7.45 8.43
N ARG A 24 -16.46 8.22 7.64
CA ARG A 24 -17.93 8.14 7.65
C ARG A 24 -18.50 7.23 6.56
N LEU A 25 -17.70 6.90 5.54
CA LEU A 25 -18.15 6.17 4.36
C LEU A 25 -17.53 4.77 4.23
N MET A 26 -16.63 4.38 5.14
CA MET A 26 -16.00 3.06 5.13
C MET A 26 -16.26 2.32 6.44
N GLU A 27 -16.52 1.02 6.31
CA GLU A 27 -16.57 0.10 7.44
C GLU A 27 -15.46 -0.96 7.27
N PRO A 28 -14.61 -1.19 8.29
CA PRO A 28 -14.60 -0.57 9.61
C PRO A 28 -14.19 0.92 9.57
N GLU A 29 -14.66 1.70 10.55
CA GLU A 29 -14.28 3.11 10.68
C GLU A 29 -12.75 3.25 10.74
N THR A 30 -12.19 3.89 9.71
CA THR A 30 -10.74 4.10 9.61
C THR A 30 -10.43 5.52 9.14
N GLY A 31 -9.39 6.12 9.73
CA GLY A 31 -8.83 7.38 9.24
C GLY A 31 -7.83 7.20 8.10
N ARG A 32 -7.64 5.97 7.64
CA ARG A 32 -6.72 5.60 6.55
C ARG A 32 -7.52 5.51 5.26
N TYR A 33 -7.07 6.20 4.21
CA TYR A 33 -7.84 6.36 2.97
C TYR A 33 -7.12 5.82 1.73
N HIS A 34 -5.79 5.75 1.77
CA HIS A 34 -4.99 5.24 0.68
C HIS A 34 -4.14 4.09 1.18
N PHE A 35 -4.14 3.01 0.43
CA PHE A 35 -3.48 1.75 0.75
C PHE A 35 -2.64 1.30 -0.44
N GLY A 36 -1.52 0.66 -0.15
CA GLY A 36 -0.74 -0.06 -1.15
C GLY A 36 0.11 -1.12 -0.49
N ILE A 37 0.86 -1.85 -1.30
CA ILE A 37 1.65 -3.00 -0.87
C ILE A 37 3.13 -2.79 -1.20
N ILE A 38 4.01 -3.18 -0.29
CA ILE A 38 5.45 -3.18 -0.52
C ILE A 38 5.74 -4.22 -1.59
N LEU A 39 6.36 -3.79 -2.69
CA LEU A 39 6.77 -4.66 -3.79
C LEU A 39 8.12 -5.31 -3.46
N GLN A 40 9.15 -4.50 -3.20
CA GLN A 40 10.48 -4.98 -2.82
C GLN A 40 11.35 -3.84 -2.27
N LYS A 41 12.42 -4.20 -1.55
CA LYS A 41 13.48 -3.26 -1.19
C LYS A 41 14.23 -2.79 -2.43
N TRP A 42 14.55 -1.51 -2.50
CA TRP A 42 15.28 -0.91 -3.61
C TRP A 42 16.20 0.20 -3.11
N GLN A 43 17.51 -0.10 -3.07
CA GLN A 43 18.53 0.75 -2.44
C GLN A 43 18.18 1.04 -0.97
N ASP A 44 18.21 2.31 -0.55
CA ASP A 44 17.83 2.77 0.78
C ASP A 44 16.31 3.05 0.92
N ASP A 45 15.50 2.54 -0.02
CA ASP A 45 14.07 2.78 -0.13
C ASP A 45 13.30 1.48 -0.42
N TYR A 46 11.99 1.59 -0.63
CA TYR A 46 11.14 0.48 -1.05
C TYR A 46 10.34 0.89 -2.28
N LEU A 47 10.19 -0.04 -3.21
CA LEU A 47 9.18 0.07 -4.26
C LEU A 47 7.84 -0.37 -3.69
N ILE A 48 6.79 0.34 -4.10
CA ILE A 48 5.41 0.08 -3.71
C ILE A 48 4.57 -0.15 -4.95
N LEU A 49 3.55 -1.00 -4.81
CA LEU A 49 2.46 -1.16 -5.75
C LEU A 49 1.21 -0.54 -5.14
N GLU A 50 0.57 0.36 -5.86
CA GLU A 50 -0.61 1.09 -5.40
C GLU A 50 -1.60 1.33 -6.54
N SER A 51 -2.87 1.54 -6.19
CA SER A 51 -3.87 2.03 -7.14
C SER A 51 -4.05 3.52 -6.92
N ILE A 52 -3.79 4.30 -7.97
CA ILE A 52 -4.01 5.74 -7.98
C ILE A 52 -5.11 6.09 -8.99
N SER A 53 -5.49 7.36 -9.08
CA SER A 53 -6.52 7.85 -10.00
C SER A 53 -6.28 7.51 -11.49
N LYS A 54 -5.07 7.07 -11.85
CA LYS A 54 -4.67 6.68 -13.20
C LYS A 54 -4.56 5.16 -13.40
N GLY A 55 -4.94 4.35 -12.41
CA GLY A 55 -4.81 2.89 -12.43
C GLY A 55 -3.70 2.38 -11.51
N LEU A 56 -3.26 1.15 -11.77
CA LEU A 56 -2.18 0.49 -11.04
C LEU A 56 -0.83 1.17 -11.33
N SER A 57 -0.04 1.42 -10.29
CA SER A 57 1.23 2.13 -10.41
C SER A 57 2.30 1.55 -9.49
N VAL A 58 3.56 1.61 -9.96
CA VAL A 58 4.74 1.31 -9.14
C VAL A 58 5.45 2.62 -8.81
N GLY A 59 5.64 2.87 -7.51
CA GLY A 59 6.25 4.09 -6.99
C GLY A 59 7.32 3.82 -5.94
N ARG A 60 7.94 4.88 -5.43
CA ARG A 60 8.84 4.81 -4.27
C ARG A 60 8.07 5.13 -2.99
N LEU A 61 8.31 4.37 -1.92
CA LEU A 61 7.69 4.62 -0.62
C LEU A 61 8.03 6.02 -0.09
N SER A 62 9.25 6.52 -0.37
CA SER A 62 9.68 7.87 -0.01
C SER A 62 8.84 9.02 -0.58
N PHE A 63 7.97 8.78 -1.58
CA PHE A 63 6.98 9.78 -1.99
C PHE A 63 6.00 10.16 -0.85
N TYR A 64 5.87 9.28 0.14
CA TYR A 64 5.06 9.48 1.33
C TYR A 64 5.90 9.87 2.57
N LYS A 65 7.15 10.32 2.43
CA LYS A 65 8.07 10.60 3.56
C LYS A 65 7.52 11.55 4.63
N ASP A 66 6.64 12.48 4.23
CA ASP A 66 6.03 13.48 5.12
C ASP A 66 4.60 13.09 5.57
N ALA A 67 4.14 11.91 5.17
CA ALA A 67 2.82 11.40 5.50
C ALA A 67 2.84 10.61 6.83
N ASP A 68 1.71 10.60 7.52
CA ASP A 68 1.45 9.63 8.58
C ASP A 68 1.17 8.26 7.93
N ILE A 69 2.16 7.38 7.93
CA ILE A 69 2.09 6.02 7.41
C ILE A 69 1.95 5.02 8.55
N LYS A 70 1.06 4.05 8.38
CA LYS A 70 1.00 2.84 9.19
C LYS A 70 1.27 1.61 8.32
N PHE A 71 2.09 0.70 8.83
CA PHE A 71 2.40 -0.57 8.18
C PHE A 71 1.65 -1.72 8.83
N TYR A 72 1.28 -2.71 8.02
CA TYR A 72 0.60 -3.93 8.42
C TYR A 72 1.29 -5.11 7.76
N ARG A 73 1.44 -6.19 8.51
CA ARG A 73 1.88 -7.48 7.99
C ARG A 73 0.71 -8.44 8.11
N VAL A 74 0.27 -8.99 6.98
CA VAL A 74 -0.81 -9.98 6.95
C VAL A 74 -0.29 -11.28 7.55
N ASP A 75 -1.09 -11.88 8.44
CA ASP A 75 -0.81 -13.20 9.00
C ASP A 75 -1.23 -14.27 7.99
N CYS A 76 -0.30 -14.65 7.12
CA CYS A 76 -0.47 -15.68 6.10
C CYS A 76 0.88 -16.32 5.75
N ASP A 77 0.85 -17.38 4.93
CA ASP A 77 2.06 -18.05 4.43
C ASP A 77 3.02 -17.05 3.79
N GLU A 78 4.30 -17.16 4.13
CA GLU A 78 5.33 -16.21 3.69
C GLU A 78 5.47 -16.16 2.17
N ASP A 79 5.48 -17.31 1.50
CA ASP A 79 5.55 -17.42 0.04
C ASP A 79 4.36 -16.73 -0.65
N LEU A 80 3.16 -16.84 -0.06
CA LEU A 80 1.96 -16.17 -0.58
C LEU A 80 2.10 -14.65 -0.44
N ARG A 81 2.59 -14.19 0.71
CA ARG A 81 2.81 -12.77 0.98
C ARG A 81 3.87 -12.18 0.07
N GLU A 82 4.97 -12.88 -0.16
CA GLU A 82 6.06 -12.45 -1.03
C GLU A 82 5.63 -12.40 -2.51
N ALA A 83 4.82 -13.36 -2.97
CA ALA A 83 4.36 -13.42 -4.36
C ALA A 83 3.29 -12.38 -4.69
N ALA A 84 2.45 -11.99 -3.71
CA ALA A 84 1.28 -11.15 -3.93
C ALA A 84 1.54 -9.85 -4.72
N PRO A 85 2.55 -9.02 -4.40
CA PRO A 85 2.80 -7.79 -5.14
C PRO A 85 3.08 -8.01 -6.63
N LEU A 86 3.89 -9.02 -6.96
CA LEU A 86 4.27 -9.32 -8.35
C LEU A 86 3.08 -9.90 -9.13
N GLU A 87 2.34 -10.83 -8.52
CA GLU A 87 1.15 -11.41 -9.14
C GLU A 87 0.07 -10.36 -9.39
N LEU A 88 -0.18 -9.45 -8.44
CA LEU A 88 -1.13 -8.34 -8.66
C LEU A 88 -0.75 -7.48 -9.86
N THR A 89 0.54 -7.29 -10.12
CA THR A 89 1.01 -6.58 -11.31
C THR A 89 0.74 -7.39 -12.58
N ARG A 90 1.12 -8.68 -12.59
CA ARG A 90 0.92 -9.59 -13.75
C ARG A 90 -0.55 -9.73 -14.15
N TRP A 91 -1.45 -9.83 -13.17
CA TRP A 91 -2.88 -9.98 -13.43
C TRP A 91 -3.57 -8.63 -13.69
N GLY A 92 -3.08 -7.54 -13.10
CA GLY A 92 -3.61 -6.19 -13.30
C GLY A 92 -3.30 -5.57 -14.67
N GLU A 93 -2.30 -6.09 -15.40
CA GLU A 93 -2.00 -5.68 -16.78
C GLU A 93 -2.99 -6.24 -17.82
N LYS A 94 -3.84 -7.20 -17.44
CA LYS A 94 -4.86 -7.74 -18.35
C LYS A 94 -6.02 -6.74 -18.45
N PRO A 95 -6.41 -6.29 -19.67
CA PRO A 95 -7.63 -5.50 -19.83
C PRO A 95 -8.84 -6.31 -19.35
N LEU A 96 -9.72 -5.64 -18.59
CA LEU A 96 -11.01 -6.18 -18.15
C LEU A 96 -11.97 -6.38 -19.34
#